data_AF-A0A3R9WT05-F1
#
_entry.id   AF-A0A3R9WT05-F1
#
_cell.length_a   1.000
_cell.length_b   1.000
_cell.length_c   1.000
_cell.angle_alpha   90.00
_cell.angle_beta   90.00
_cell.angle_gamma   90.00
#
_symmetry.space_group_name_H-M   'P 1'
#
loop_
_entity.id
_entity.type
_entity.pdbx_description
1 polymer ?
#
loop_
_entity_poly.entity_id
_entity_poly.type
_entity_poly.pdbx_seq_one_letter_code
_entity_poly.pdbx_strand_id
1 'polypeptide(L)'
;MLIRHAEQPYPGDTGEDADGNEDPGFLAGRGLRRAEELPGLFTAARGSSRLPRPAALFAAGGAGAPARCRLTVEPLAAALHIPVRTPYAVGAEAALARAALAAPQPVLLCWEHHGVPRLVRALGADRLPGVPAAWPDRHDVVWAFTRRSGRWTFREVPQHLLSGDA
;
A
#
# COMPACT_ATOMS: atom_id res chain seq x y z
N MET A 1 -3.55 6.52 4.03
CA MET A 1 -4.12 5.24 3.58
C MET A 1 -2.98 4.24 3.49
N LEU A 2 -3.25 2.98 3.80
CA LEU A 2 -2.26 1.91 3.86
C LEU A 2 -2.76 0.70 3.05
N ILE A 3 -1.87 0.13 2.24
CA ILE A 3 -2.03 -1.18 1.59
C ILE A 3 -0.77 -2.00 1.87
N ARG A 4 -0.89 -3.33 1.88
CA ARG A 4 0.29 -4.20 1.72
C ARG A 4 0.69 -4.29 0.24
N HIS A 5 1.86 -4.84 -0.05
CA HIS A 5 2.18 -5.26 -1.42
C HIS A 5 1.14 -6.27 -1.95
N ALA A 6 0.90 -6.29 -3.26
CA ALA A 6 0.02 -7.27 -3.91
C ALA A 6 0.59 -8.69 -3.83
N GLU A 7 -0.18 -9.68 -4.28
CA GLU A 7 0.11 -11.11 -4.14
C GLU A 7 1.55 -11.44 -4.56
N GLN A 8 2.28 -12.10 -3.67
CA GLN A 8 3.60 -12.67 -3.95
C GLN A 8 3.46 -14.13 -4.42
N PRO A 9 4.48 -14.69 -5.10
CA PRO A 9 4.51 -16.10 -5.45
C PRO A 9 4.37 -17.00 -4.22
N TYR A 10 3.88 -18.24 -4.41
CA TYR A 10 3.86 -19.22 -3.33
C TYR A 10 5.28 -19.57 -2.88
N PRO A 11 5.48 -20.06 -1.65
CA PRO A 11 6.80 -20.52 -1.21
C PRO A 11 7.34 -21.60 -2.15
N GLY A 12 8.46 -21.31 -2.82
CA GLY A 12 9.06 -22.20 -3.83
C GLY A 12 8.85 -21.74 -5.28
N ASP A 13 7.93 -20.80 -5.52
CA ASP A 13 7.72 -20.15 -6.81
C ASP A 13 8.43 -18.78 -6.87
N THR A 14 8.60 -18.27 -8.08
CA THR A 14 9.22 -16.97 -8.39
C THR A 14 8.21 -16.08 -9.13
N GLY A 15 8.36 -14.76 -8.98
CA GLY A 15 7.61 -13.81 -9.80
C GLY A 15 8.30 -13.68 -11.16
N GLU A 16 7.70 -12.97 -12.11
CA GLU A 16 8.34 -12.70 -13.40
C GLU A 16 8.65 -11.21 -13.53
N ASP A 17 9.82 -10.90 -14.09
CA ASP A 17 10.15 -9.54 -14.53
C ASP A 17 9.47 -9.18 -15.87
N ALA A 18 9.75 -8.00 -16.40
CA ALA A 18 9.14 -7.53 -17.65
C ALA A 18 9.56 -8.35 -18.89
N ASP A 19 10.64 -9.13 -18.80
CA ASP A 19 11.16 -10.00 -19.85
C ASP A 19 10.74 -11.47 -19.64
N GLY A 20 9.97 -11.76 -18.58
CA GLY A 20 9.50 -13.11 -18.23
C GLY A 20 10.49 -13.94 -17.41
N ASN A 21 11.54 -13.33 -16.84
CA ASN A 21 12.50 -14.05 -16.02
C ASN A 21 12.04 -14.15 -14.56
N GLU A 22 12.36 -15.28 -13.94
CA GLU A 22 12.06 -15.56 -12.55
C GLU A 22 12.80 -14.65 -11.55
N ASP A 23 12.05 -13.94 -10.68
CA ASP A 23 12.56 -13.12 -9.58
C ASP A 23 11.69 -13.26 -8.30
N PRO A 24 12.24 -13.76 -7.17
CA PRO A 24 11.49 -13.96 -5.92
C PRO A 24 11.08 -12.64 -5.23
N GLY A 25 11.68 -11.51 -5.64
CA GLY A 25 11.36 -10.16 -5.20
C GLY A 25 10.17 -9.54 -5.92
N PHE A 26 9.56 -10.22 -6.89
CA PHE A 26 8.49 -9.71 -7.74
C PHE A 26 7.09 -10.20 -7.33
N LEU A 27 6.08 -9.64 -7.97
CA LEU A 27 4.68 -10.00 -7.76
C LEU A 27 4.35 -11.30 -8.51
N ALA A 28 3.43 -12.10 -7.97
CA ALA A 28 2.80 -13.17 -8.75
C ALA A 28 1.93 -12.56 -9.87
N GLY A 29 1.56 -13.36 -10.88
CA GLY A 29 0.68 -12.88 -11.96
C GLY A 29 -0.65 -12.28 -11.47
N ARG A 30 -1.22 -12.79 -10.37
CA ARG A 30 -2.39 -12.16 -9.73
C ARG A 30 -2.05 -10.79 -9.12
N GLY A 31 -0.88 -10.67 -8.49
CA GLY A 31 -0.41 -9.43 -7.88
C GLY A 31 -0.11 -8.35 -8.92
N LEU A 32 0.44 -8.71 -10.08
CA LEU A 32 0.61 -7.79 -11.21
C LEU A 32 -0.73 -7.24 -11.68
N ARG A 33 -1.72 -8.11 -11.94
CA ARG A 33 -3.07 -7.67 -12.32
C ARG A 33 -3.70 -6.77 -11.26
N ARG A 34 -3.51 -7.06 -9.97
CA ARG A 34 -3.99 -6.18 -8.90
C ARG A 34 -3.35 -4.79 -8.97
N ALA A 35 -2.04 -4.74 -9.21
CA ALA A 35 -1.31 -3.48 -9.36
C ALA A 35 -1.82 -2.67 -10.55
N GLU A 36 -2.12 -3.33 -11.68
CA GLU A 36 -2.68 -2.72 -12.90
C GLU A 36 -4.08 -2.15 -12.70
N GLU A 37 -4.92 -2.80 -11.90
CA GLU A 37 -6.30 -2.36 -11.59
C GLU A 37 -6.36 -1.31 -10.46
N LEU A 38 -5.31 -1.22 -9.63
CA LEU A 38 -5.22 -0.29 -8.50
C LEU A 38 -5.53 1.18 -8.85
N PRO A 39 -5.13 1.74 -10.02
CA PRO A 39 -5.54 3.07 -10.46
C PRO A 39 -7.05 3.30 -10.38
N GLY A 40 -7.87 2.34 -10.82
CA GLY A 40 -9.33 2.47 -10.86
C GLY A 40 -9.95 2.78 -9.50
N LEU A 41 -9.34 2.29 -8.41
CA LEU A 41 -9.80 2.55 -7.04
C LEU A 41 -9.60 4.01 -6.59
N PHE A 42 -8.67 4.74 -7.21
CA PHE A 42 -8.28 6.10 -6.78
C PHE A 42 -8.53 7.18 -7.84
N THR A 43 -8.80 6.79 -9.09
CA THR A 43 -9.01 7.70 -10.22
C THR A 43 -10.48 7.78 -10.67
N ALA A 44 -11.36 6.95 -10.10
CA ALA A 44 -12.79 7.02 -10.38
C ALA A 44 -13.36 8.44 -10.16
N ALA A 45 -14.33 8.82 -10.99
CA ALA A 45 -14.91 10.15 -11.02
C ALA A 45 -15.35 10.64 -9.63
N ARG A 46 -15.32 11.96 -9.41
CA ARG A 46 -15.74 12.58 -8.14
C ARG A 46 -17.14 12.08 -7.75
N GLY A 47 -17.21 11.32 -6.66
CA GLY A 47 -18.46 10.74 -6.12
C GLY A 47 -18.61 9.23 -6.30
N SER A 48 -17.85 8.59 -7.20
CA SER A 48 -17.88 7.13 -7.39
C SER A 48 -16.69 6.41 -6.73
N SER A 49 -15.57 7.10 -6.49
CA SER A 49 -14.45 6.54 -5.74
C SER A 49 -14.77 6.38 -4.24
N ARG A 50 -14.59 5.16 -3.71
CA ARG A 50 -14.70 4.88 -2.26
C ARG A 50 -13.57 5.49 -1.43
N LEU A 51 -12.48 5.92 -2.08
CA LEU A 51 -11.27 6.44 -1.44
C LEU A 51 -10.82 7.75 -2.10
N PRO A 52 -10.22 8.68 -1.34
CA PRO A 52 -9.73 9.92 -1.92
C PRO A 52 -8.47 9.67 -2.77
N ARG A 53 -8.32 10.41 -3.88
CA ARG A 53 -7.12 10.38 -4.73
C ARG A 53 -5.89 10.80 -3.91
N PRO A 54 -4.82 9.99 -3.83
CA PRO A 54 -3.63 10.36 -3.07
C PRO A 54 -2.81 11.44 -3.79
N ALA A 55 -2.22 12.35 -3.01
CA ALA A 55 -1.31 13.40 -3.47
C ALA A 55 0.18 13.03 -3.26
N ALA A 56 0.46 11.99 -2.48
CA ALA A 56 1.79 11.42 -2.31
C ALA A 56 1.74 9.90 -2.16
N LEU A 57 2.74 9.22 -2.72
CA LEU A 57 2.92 7.78 -2.65
C LEU A 57 4.26 7.47 -1.96
N PHE A 58 4.24 6.56 -1.00
CA PHE A 58 5.47 5.91 -0.52
C PHE A 58 5.34 4.40 -0.62
N ALA A 59 6.47 3.76 -0.87
CA ALA A 59 6.59 2.31 -0.81
C ALA A 59 7.85 1.90 -0.03
N ALA A 60 7.88 0.67 0.48
CA ALA A 60 9.10 0.11 1.05
C ALA A 60 10.25 0.15 0.03
N GLY A 61 11.43 0.57 0.50
CA GLY A 61 12.64 0.65 -0.29
C GLY A 61 13.89 0.39 0.54
N GLY A 62 15.02 0.96 0.10
CA GLY A 62 16.35 0.63 0.64
C GLY A 62 17.01 -0.54 -0.07
N ALA A 63 18.32 -0.68 0.12
CA ALA A 63 19.11 -1.74 -0.50
C ALA A 63 18.62 -3.12 -0.04
N GLY A 64 18.33 -4.02 -0.98
CA GLY A 64 17.88 -5.39 -0.70
C GLY A 64 16.41 -5.52 -0.28
N ALA A 65 15.63 -4.43 -0.25
CA ALA A 65 14.19 -4.53 -0.02
C ALA A 65 13.50 -5.13 -1.26
N PRO A 66 12.59 -6.11 -1.10
CA PRO A 66 11.82 -6.65 -2.20
C PRO A 66 11.08 -5.55 -2.96
N ALA A 67 11.10 -5.62 -4.30
CA ALA A 67 10.50 -4.61 -5.17
C ALA A 67 8.96 -4.59 -5.07
N ARG A 68 8.34 -5.65 -4.53
CA ARG A 68 6.88 -5.85 -4.48
C ARG A 68 6.07 -4.61 -4.04
N CYS A 69 6.48 -3.91 -2.98
CA CYS A 69 5.76 -2.72 -2.53
C CYS A 69 5.78 -1.60 -3.58
N ARG A 70 6.93 -1.39 -4.23
CA ARG A 70 7.10 -0.40 -5.29
C ARG A 70 6.28 -0.80 -6.52
N LEU A 71 6.46 -2.03 -6.99
CA LEU A 71 5.74 -2.60 -8.14
C LEU A 71 4.22 -2.51 -7.98
N THR A 72 3.70 -2.72 -6.77
CA THR A 72 2.26 -2.65 -6.48
C THR A 72 1.66 -1.27 -6.77
N VAL A 73 2.43 -0.18 -6.56
CA VAL A 73 1.93 1.20 -6.71
C VAL A 73 2.45 1.93 -7.93
N GLU A 74 3.35 1.32 -8.71
CA GLU A 74 3.89 1.90 -9.94
C GLU A 74 2.81 2.24 -10.98
N PRO A 75 1.84 1.37 -11.29
CA PRO A 75 0.76 1.72 -12.22
C PRO A 75 -0.09 2.91 -11.73
N LEU A 76 -0.37 2.96 -10.42
CA LEU A 76 -1.06 4.09 -9.80
C LEU A 76 -0.24 5.38 -9.91
N ALA A 77 1.07 5.32 -9.65
CA ALA A 77 1.97 6.46 -9.76
C ALA A 77 1.96 7.04 -11.18
N ALA A 78 2.01 6.18 -12.19
CA ALA A 78 1.91 6.56 -13.59
C ALA A 78 0.56 7.23 -13.90
N ALA A 79 -0.57 6.60 -13.53
CA ALA A 79 -1.90 7.17 -13.75
C ALA A 79 -2.10 8.53 -13.04
N LEU A 80 -1.49 8.70 -11.86
CA LEU A 80 -1.59 9.92 -11.08
C LEU A 80 -0.59 11.01 -11.46
N HIS A 81 0.44 10.67 -12.26
CA HIS A 81 1.58 11.51 -12.60
C HIS A 81 2.34 12.02 -11.36
N ILE A 82 2.55 11.15 -10.36
CA ILE A 82 3.33 11.46 -9.14
C ILE A 82 4.36 10.36 -8.86
N PRO A 83 5.54 10.68 -8.32
CA PRO A 83 6.58 9.68 -8.08
C PRO A 83 6.26 8.76 -6.89
N VAL A 84 6.72 7.50 -6.96
CA VAL A 84 6.77 6.60 -5.80
C VAL A 84 8.01 6.94 -4.98
N ARG A 85 7.82 7.35 -3.72
CA ARG A 85 8.93 7.66 -2.81
C ARG A 85 9.34 6.39 -2.04
N THR A 86 10.58 5.94 -2.22
CA THR A 86 11.12 4.73 -1.59
C THR A 86 12.32 4.95 -0.64
N PRO A 87 12.44 6.07 0.11
CA PRO A 87 13.64 6.35 0.90
C PRO A 87 13.72 5.55 2.23
N TYR A 88 12.70 4.79 2.59
CA TYR A 88 12.59 4.12 3.88
C TYR A 88 12.55 2.60 3.72
N ALA A 89 13.41 1.92 4.47
CA ALA A 89 13.39 0.47 4.62
C ALA A 89 12.42 0.01 5.72
N VAL A 90 12.07 -1.27 5.70
CA VAL A 90 11.37 -1.93 6.82
C VAL A 90 12.20 -1.75 8.10
N GLY A 91 11.56 -1.35 9.20
CA GLY A 91 12.23 -0.95 10.44
C GLY A 91 12.38 0.57 10.61
N ALA A 92 12.25 1.36 9.55
CA ALA A 92 12.28 2.83 9.60
C ALA A 92 10.88 3.47 9.76
N GLU A 93 9.90 2.74 10.29
CA GLU A 93 8.49 3.16 10.28
C GLU A 93 8.24 4.49 11.02
N ALA A 94 9.03 4.80 12.06
CA ALA A 94 8.92 6.09 12.75
C ALA A 94 9.33 7.28 11.87
N ALA A 95 10.35 7.11 11.03
CA ALA A 95 10.76 8.14 10.08
C ALA A 95 9.74 8.27 8.94
N LEU A 96 9.25 7.13 8.43
CA LEU A 96 8.19 7.09 7.41
C LEU A 96 6.91 7.78 7.91
N ALA A 97 6.46 7.52 9.14
CA ALA A 97 5.26 8.15 9.70
C ALA A 97 5.39 9.68 9.74
N ARG A 98 6.54 10.21 10.18
CA ARG A 98 6.81 11.66 10.16
C ARG A 98 6.75 12.23 8.75
N ALA A 99 7.39 11.55 7.79
CA ALA A 99 7.40 11.99 6.40
C ALA A 99 6.00 11.96 5.77
N ALA A 100 5.21 10.93 6.06
CA ALA A 100 3.83 10.80 5.58
C ALA A 100 2.92 11.90 6.16
N LEU A 101 3.11 12.29 7.42
CA LEU A 101 2.35 13.38 8.04
C LEU A 101 2.72 14.76 7.50
N ALA A 102 3.97 14.95 7.06
CA ALA A 102 4.44 16.21 6.48
C ALA A 102 4.17 16.32 4.96
N ALA A 103 3.84 15.22 4.28
CA ALA A 103 3.60 15.21 2.83
C ALA A 103 2.23 15.82 2.46
N PRO A 104 2.04 16.22 1.18
CA PRO A 104 0.73 16.59 0.66
C PRO A 104 -0.30 15.47 0.89
N GLN A 105 -1.45 15.83 1.46
CA GLN A 105 -2.50 14.89 1.81
C GLN A 105 -3.52 14.75 0.67
N PRO A 106 -4.17 13.58 0.51
CA PRO A 106 -3.96 12.34 1.25
C PRO A 106 -2.70 11.56 0.82
N VAL A 107 -2.12 10.77 1.73
CA VAL A 107 -0.98 9.88 1.41
C VAL A 107 -1.44 8.44 1.27
N LEU A 108 -0.94 7.73 0.26
CA LEU A 108 -0.99 6.27 0.17
C LEU A 108 0.39 5.66 0.44
N LEU A 109 0.41 4.64 1.28
CA LEU A 109 1.59 3.92 1.73
C LEU A 109 1.43 2.44 1.33
N CYS A 110 2.34 1.90 0.53
CA CYS A 110 2.43 0.45 0.27
C CYS A 110 3.58 -0.13 1.09
N TRP A 111 3.29 -1.07 1.98
CA TRP A 111 4.27 -1.52 2.97
C TRP A 111 4.28 -3.04 3.16
N GLU A 112 5.33 -3.52 3.82
CA GLU A 112 5.42 -4.91 4.23
C GLU A 112 4.44 -5.19 5.38
N HIS A 113 3.66 -6.27 5.26
CA HIS A 113 2.53 -6.54 6.15
C HIS A 113 2.94 -6.68 7.63
N HIS A 114 4.12 -7.26 7.91
CA HIS A 114 4.70 -7.31 9.25
C HIS A 114 5.13 -5.94 9.82
N GLY A 115 5.41 -4.97 8.96
CA GLY A 115 5.79 -3.61 9.36
C GLY A 115 4.59 -2.69 9.63
N VAL A 116 3.41 -3.01 9.07
CA VAL A 116 2.22 -2.16 9.20
C VAL A 116 1.85 -1.85 10.66
N PRO A 117 1.85 -2.81 11.62
CA PRO A 117 1.54 -2.50 13.01
C PRO A 117 2.50 -1.47 13.64
N ARG A 118 3.79 -1.51 13.30
CA ARG A 118 4.77 -0.52 13.79
C ARG A 118 4.51 0.86 13.19
N LEU A 119 4.15 0.91 11.91
CA LEU A 119 3.80 2.14 11.22
C LEU A 119 2.51 2.78 11.78
N VAL A 120 1.48 1.99 12.02
CA VAL A 120 0.22 2.45 12.63
C VAL A 120 0.46 2.99 14.05
N ARG A 121 1.32 2.33 14.84
CA ARG A 121 1.76 2.85 16.14
C ARG A 121 2.54 4.15 16.03
N ALA A 122 3.46 4.25 15.07
CA ALA A 122 4.23 5.47 14.82
C ALA A 122 3.35 6.67 14.40
N LEU A 123 2.20 6.40 13.76
CA LEU A 123 1.18 7.41 13.44
C LEU A 123 0.32 7.82 14.66
N GLY A 124 0.44 7.09 15.78
CA GLY A 124 -0.42 7.26 16.97
C GLY A 124 -1.85 6.77 16.76
N ALA A 125 -2.05 5.81 15.85
CA ALA A 125 -3.36 5.32 15.44
C ALA A 125 -3.65 3.88 15.92
N ASP A 126 -2.73 3.24 16.65
CA ASP A 126 -2.81 1.84 17.08
C ASP A 126 -3.86 1.59 18.18
N ARG A 127 -4.28 2.63 18.90
CA ARG A 127 -5.31 2.53 19.95
C ARG A 127 -6.73 2.86 19.45
N LEU A 128 -6.90 3.06 18.15
CA LEU A 128 -8.21 3.38 17.60
C LEU A 128 -9.12 2.14 17.62
N PRO A 129 -10.40 2.29 17.98
CA PRO A 129 -11.35 1.19 17.88
C PRO A 129 -11.40 0.62 16.46
N GLY A 130 -11.36 -0.72 16.37
CA GLY A 130 -11.48 -1.46 15.11
C GLY A 130 -10.18 -1.64 14.33
N VAL A 131 -9.07 -1.02 14.72
CA VAL A 131 -7.76 -1.26 14.09
C VAL A 131 -7.25 -2.66 14.49
N PRO A 132 -7.02 -3.57 13.52
CA PRO A 132 -6.48 -4.89 13.84
C PRO A 132 -5.04 -4.83 14.36
N ALA A 133 -4.65 -5.77 15.21
CA ALA A 133 -3.30 -5.85 15.78
C ALA A 133 -2.23 -6.21 14.73
N ALA A 134 -2.63 -6.89 13.65
CA ALA A 134 -1.80 -7.28 12.53
C ALA A 134 -2.57 -7.07 11.22
N TRP A 135 -1.85 -6.92 10.11
CA TRP A 135 -2.48 -6.93 8.81
C TRP A 135 -3.14 -8.32 8.56
N PRO A 136 -4.39 -8.39 8.09
CA PRO A 136 -5.08 -9.65 7.82
C PRO A 136 -4.40 -10.42 6.69
N ASP A 137 -4.57 -11.74 6.62
CA ASP A 137 -3.99 -12.56 5.54
C ASP A 137 -4.76 -12.40 4.22
N ARG A 138 -4.65 -11.20 3.63
CA ARG A 138 -5.31 -10.78 2.40
C ARG A 138 -4.66 -9.56 1.79
N HIS A 139 -4.83 -9.39 0.47
CA HIS A 139 -4.13 -8.39 -0.36
C HIS A 139 -5.07 -7.30 -0.89
N ASP A 140 -6.37 -7.47 -0.68
CA ASP A 140 -7.48 -6.76 -1.32
C ASP A 140 -8.17 -5.77 -0.38
N VAL A 141 -7.44 -5.21 0.60
CA VAL A 141 -7.98 -4.19 1.51
C VAL A 141 -7.11 -2.94 1.55
N VAL A 142 -7.75 -1.82 1.85
CA VAL A 142 -7.11 -0.55 2.19
C VAL A 142 -7.45 -0.20 3.62
N TRP A 143 -6.44 0.04 4.44
CA TRP A 143 -6.60 0.63 5.75
C TRP A 143 -6.61 2.16 5.63
N ALA A 144 -7.78 2.75 5.78
CA ALA A 144 -8.01 4.18 5.65
C ALA A 144 -8.03 4.86 7.03
N PHE A 145 -6.96 5.58 7.32
CA PHE A 145 -6.85 6.46 8.49
C PHE A 145 -7.16 7.91 8.10
N THR A 146 -8.12 8.53 8.78
CA THR A 146 -8.48 9.95 8.56
C THR A 146 -8.23 10.73 9.83
N ARG A 147 -7.50 11.85 9.75
CA ARG A 147 -7.28 12.76 10.88
C ARG A 147 -8.05 14.06 10.68
N ARG A 148 -8.97 14.39 11.59
CA ARG A 148 -9.70 15.67 11.60
C ARG A 148 -9.59 16.30 12.99
N SER A 149 -9.17 17.56 13.05
CA SER A 149 -8.99 18.30 14.32
C SER A 149 -8.17 17.51 15.36
N GLY A 150 -7.09 16.87 14.91
CA GLY A 150 -6.22 16.06 15.75
C GLY A 150 -6.70 14.64 16.05
N ARG A 151 -7.98 14.31 15.83
CA ARG A 151 -8.56 13.00 16.10
C ARG A 151 -8.49 12.09 14.88
N TRP A 152 -8.00 10.87 15.09
CA TRP A 152 -7.98 9.84 14.06
C TRP A 152 -9.27 9.01 14.05
N THR A 153 -9.64 8.52 12.87
CA THR A 153 -10.60 7.44 12.65
C THR A 153 -10.01 6.39 11.73
N PHE A 154 -10.52 5.17 11.81
CA PHE A 154 -10.09 4.03 11.01
C PHE A 154 -11.27 3.42 10.27
N ARG A 155 -11.03 2.99 9.02
CA ARG A 155 -11.91 2.15 8.22
C ARG A 155 -11.07 1.14 7.45
N GLU A 156 -11.48 -0.11 7.45
CA GLU A 156 -11.04 -1.06 6.44
C GLU A 156 -11.96 -0.93 5.21
N VAL A 157 -11.37 -0.85 4.02
CA VAL A 157 -12.10 -0.68 2.76
C VAL A 157 -11.67 -1.79 1.81
N PRO A 158 -12.56 -2.72 1.44
CA PRO A 158 -12.33 -3.66 0.36
C PRO A 158 -11.96 -2.97 -0.94
N GLN A 159 -10.92 -3.46 -1.62
CA GLN A 159 -10.47 -2.94 -2.90
C GLN A 159 -11.40 -3.39 -4.04
N HIS A 160 -11.84 -4.66 -4.02
CA HIS A 160 -12.64 -5.32 -5.08
C HIS A 160 -12.06 -5.10 -6.49
N LEU A 161 -10.75 -5.32 -6.65
CA LEU A 161 -10.07 -5.12 -7.94
C LEU A 161 -10.17 -6.37 -8.81
N LEU A 162 -10.12 -7.54 -8.20
CA LEU A 162 -10.07 -8.82 -8.90
C LEU A 162 -11.24 -9.71 -8.51
N SER A 163 -11.59 -10.66 -9.39
CA SER A 163 -12.57 -11.70 -9.07
C SER A 163 -12.12 -12.49 -7.81
N GLY A 164 -13.07 -12.69 -6.90
CA GLY A 164 -12.84 -13.36 -5.61
C GLY A 164 -12.40 -12.43 -4.46
N ASP A 165 -12.18 -11.14 -4.71
CA ASP A 165 -11.96 -10.15 -3.64
C ASP A 165 -13.24 -9.91 -2.82
N ALA A 166 -13.09 -9.66 -1.51
CA ALA A 166 -14.21 -9.61 -0.54
C ALA A 166 -14.32 -8.30 0.26
#